data_AF-A0A7Z9Q8W4-F1
#
_entry.id   AF-A0A7Z9Q8W4-F1
#
_cell.length_a   1.000
_cell.length_b   1.000
_cell.length_c   1.000
_cell.angle_alpha   90.00
_cell.angle_beta   90.00
_cell.angle_gamma   90.00
#
_symmetry.space_group_name_H-M   'P 1'
#
loop_
_entity.id
_entity.type
_entity.pdbx_description
1 polymer ?
#
loop_
_entity_poly.entity_id
_entity_poly.type
_entity_poly.pdbx_seq_one_letter_code
_entity_poly.pdbx_strand_id
1 'polypeptide(L)' 'MTIINHYSIIHFIIWYLVGRYTGIRWLLFLLFSFGWEMLELVLPYNFAIETVPNKIADILVNFIGYGLGLYFKGQKNN' A
#
# COMPACT_ATOMS: atom_id res chain seq x y z
N MET A 1 7.59 -19.24 1.96
CA MET A 1 7.09 -17.93 1.51
C MET A 1 6.10 -17.42 2.54
N THR A 2 6.37 -16.27 3.16
CA THR A 2 5.53 -15.70 4.22
C THR A 2 4.41 -14.84 3.63
N ILE A 3 3.28 -14.79 4.34
CA ILE A 3 2.11 -13.98 3.93
C ILE A 3 2.39 -12.49 4.13
N ILE A 4 3.23 -12.14 5.10
CA ILE A 4 3.68 -10.77 5.37
C ILE A 4 5.21 -10.80 5.33
N ASN A 5 5.81 -9.83 4.68
CA ASN A 5 7.26 -9.66 4.62
C ASN A 5 7.64 -8.22 5.01
N HIS A 6 8.91 -7.86 4.85
CA HIS A 6 9.36 -6.49 5.13
C HIS A 6 8.83 -5.47 4.11
N TYR A 7 8.50 -5.87 2.88
CA TYR A 7 7.89 -5.01 1.88
C TYR A 7 6.45 -4.63 2.29
N SER A 8 5.69 -5.54 2.91
CA SER A 8 4.38 -5.22 3.51
C SER A 8 4.48 -4.08 4.54
N ILE A 9 5.55 -4.04 5.33
CA ILE A 9 5.78 -2.94 6.30
C ILE A 9 6.06 -1.62 5.55
N ILE A 10 6.85 -1.67 4.48
CA ILE A 10 7.15 -0.50 3.64
C ILE A 10 5.86 0.01 2.97
N HIS A 11 5.04 -0.90 2.43
CA HIS A 11 3.71 -0.66 1.90
C HIS A 11 2.84 0.13 2.88
N PHE A 12 2.74 -0.33 4.13
CA PHE A 12 2.03 0.37 5.19
C PHE A 12 2.53 1.81 5.38
N ILE A 13 3.85 1.97 5.55
CA ILE A 13 4.47 3.27 5.86
C ILE A 13 4.25 4.25 4.71
N ILE A 14 4.49 3.82 3.46
CA ILE A 14 4.29 4.67 2.27
C ILE A 14 2.85 5.15 2.22
N TRP A 15 1.89 4.23 2.32
CA TRP A 15 0.49 4.59 2.19
C TRP A 15 -0.05 5.41 3.37
N TYR A 16 0.46 5.17 4.57
CA TYR A 16 0.21 6.02 5.73
C TYR A 16 0.68 7.46 5.48
N LEU A 17 1.93 7.64 5.03
CA LEU A 17 2.48 8.96 4.75
C LEU A 17 1.73 9.64 3.60
N VAL A 18 1.38 8.90 2.55
CA VAL A 18 0.59 9.41 1.43
C VAL A 18 -0.78 9.88 1.92
N GLY A 19 -1.52 9.06 2.66
CA GLY A 19 -2.83 9.44 3.19
C GLY A 19 -2.75 10.64 4.15
N ARG A 20 -1.69 10.71 4.95
CA ARG A 20 -1.52 11.76 5.96
C ARG A 20 -1.13 13.11 5.38
N TYR A 21 -0.18 13.13 4.44
CA TYR A 21 0.49 14.36 4.03
C TYR A 21 0.16 14.82 2.61
N THR A 22 -0.49 13.98 1.81
CA THR A 22 -0.86 14.34 0.43
C THR A 22 -2.36 14.63 0.31
N GLY A 23 -2.77 15.23 -0.81
CA GLY A 23 -4.17 15.46 -1.19
C GLY A 23 -4.72 14.40 -2.15
N ILE A 24 -4.06 13.24 -2.26
CA ILE A 24 -4.45 12.18 -3.20
C ILE A 24 -5.86 11.68 -2.84
N ARG A 25 -6.66 11.37 -3.86
CA ARG A 25 -8.02 10.83 -3.70
C ARG A 25 -8.00 9.31 -3.76
N TRP A 26 -9.05 8.68 -3.22
CA TRP A 26 -9.23 7.22 -3.23
C TRP A 26 -9.03 6.58 -4.61
N LEU A 27 -9.46 7.21 -5.70
CA LEU A 27 -9.27 6.67 -7.06
C LEU A 27 -7.79 6.51 -7.43
N LEU A 28 -6.98 7.53 -7.13
CA LEU A 28 -5.54 7.49 -7.39
C LEU A 28 -4.83 6.52 -6.45
N PHE A 29 -5.24 6.46 -5.18
CA PHE A 29 -4.78 5.42 -4.25
C PHE A 29 -5.00 4.02 -4.81
N LEU A 30 -6.22 3.71 -5.28
CA LEU A 30 -6.56 2.41 -5.84
C LEU A 30 -5.72 2.08 -7.07
N LEU A 31 -5.56 3.06 -7.98
CA LEU A 31 -4.77 2.88 -9.20
C LEU A 31 -3.32 2.55 -8.89
N PHE A 32 -2.70 3.24 -7.94
CA PHE A 32 -1.31 2.98 -7.56
C PHE A 32 -1.16 1.70 -6.72
N SER A 33 -2.05 1.44 -5.77
CA SER A 33 -2.01 0.25 -4.91
C SER A 33 -2.18 -1.03 -5.73
N PHE A 34 -3.24 -1.12 -6.54
CA PHE A 34 -3.44 -2.28 -7.43
C PHE A 34 -2.45 -2.27 -8.59
N GLY A 35 -2.13 -1.09 -9.15
CA GLY A 35 -1.21 -0.97 -10.27
C GLY A 35 0.19 -1.48 -9.94
N TRP A 36 0.66 -1.24 -8.72
CA TRP A 36 1.95 -1.76 -8.27
C TRP A 36 1.97 -3.29 -8.24
N GLU A 37 0.99 -3.92 -7.60
CA GLU A 37 0.87 -5.39 -7.55
C GLU A 37 0.73 -6.03 -8.93
N MET A 38 0.01 -5.38 -9.85
CA MET A 38 -0.09 -5.85 -11.24
C MET A 38 1.23 -5.70 -11.99
N LEU A 39 1.97 -4.63 -11.73
CA LEU A 39 3.27 -4.39 -12.33
C LEU A 39 4.29 -5.44 -11.87
N GLU A 40 4.23 -5.86 -10.61
CA GLU A 40 5.09 -6.94 -10.10
C GLU A 40 4.90 -8.28 -10.83
N LEU A 41 3.73 -8.55 -11.41
CA LEU A 41 3.50 -9.77 -12.20
C LEU A 41 4.38 -9.86 -13.46
N VAL A 42 4.87 -8.72 -13.97
CA VAL A 42 5.70 -8.66 -15.18
C VAL A 42 7.15 -8.28 -14.89
N LEU A 43 7.49 -7.97 -13.64
CA LEU A 43 8.84 -7.58 -13.25
C LEU A 43 9.73 -8.80 -12.99
N PRO A 44 10.90 -8.93 -13.64
CA PRO A 44 11.83 -10.04 -13.43
C PRO A 44 12.78 -9.76 -12.25
N TYR A 45 12.25 -9.27 -11.12
CA TYR A 45 13.06 -8.96 -9.93
C TYR A 45 12.67 -9.85 -8.74
N ASN A 46 13.65 -10.24 -7.93
CA ASN A 46 13.44 -11.15 -6.80
C ASN A 46 12.41 -10.65 -5.78
N PHE A 47 12.25 -9.34 -5.62
CA PHE A 47 11.23 -8.76 -4.73
C PHE A 47 9.81 -8.90 -5.27
N ALA A 48 9.64 -9.02 -6.59
CA ALA A 48 8.34 -9.14 -7.24
C ALA A 48 7.84 -10.60 -7.25
N ILE A 49 8.75 -11.57 -7.07
CA ILE A 49 8.47 -13.01 -7.03
C ILE A 49 7.93 -13.38 -5.64
N GLU A 50 6.65 -13.12 -5.46
CA GLU A 50 5.93 -13.37 -4.21
C GLU A 50 4.69 -14.21 -4.44
N THR A 51 4.18 -14.81 -3.37
CA THR A 51 2.96 -15.62 -3.46
C THR A 51 1.73 -14.73 -3.59
N VAL A 52 0.70 -15.21 -4.29
CA VAL A 52 -0.57 -14.49 -4.43
C VAL A 52 -1.18 -14.05 -3.08
N PRO A 53 -1.13 -14.86 -1.99
CA PRO A 53 -1.59 -14.41 -0.67
C PRO A 53 -0.81 -13.23 -0.10
N ASN A 54 0.49 -13.11 -0.41
CA ASN A 54 1.31 -11.98 0.02
C ASN A 54 0.89 -10.70 -0.70
N LYS A 55 0.71 -10.76 -2.03
CA LYS A 55 0.19 -9.64 -2.83
C LYS A 55 -1.18 -9.15 -2.35
N ILE A 56 -2.08 -10.07 -2.00
CA ILE A 56 -3.38 -9.72 -1.41
C ILE A 56 -3.19 -9.04 -0.04
N ALA A 57 -2.28 -9.55 0.80
CA ALA A 57 -1.96 -8.94 2.08
C ALA A 57 -1.40 -7.53 1.91
N ASP A 58 -0.54 -7.31 0.92
CA ASP A 58 0.06 -6.00 0.63
C ASP A 58 -1.00 -4.99 0.19
N ILE A 59 -1.98 -5.38 -0.65
CA ILE A 59 -3.15 -4.54 -0.94
C ILE A 59 -3.90 -4.19 0.35
N LEU A 60 -4.22 -5.17 1.20
CA LEU A 60 -4.92 -4.91 2.46
C LEU A 60 -4.15 -3.95 3.37
N VAL A 61 -2.83 -4.13 3.46
CA VAL A 61 -1.94 -3.28 4.23
C VAL A 61 -1.89 -1.85 3.66
N ASN A 62 -1.91 -1.69 2.34
CA ASN A 62 -2.03 -0.39 1.66
C ASN A 62 -3.30 0.35 2.09
N PHE A 63 -4.44 -0.36 2.12
CA PHE A 63 -5.72 0.21 2.57
C PHE A 63 -5.67 0.67 4.03
N ILE A 64 -5.10 -0.16 4.92
CA ILE A 64 -4.98 0.18 6.35
C ILE A 64 -4.07 1.39 6.51
N GLY A 65 -2.90 1.40 5.87
CA GLY A 65 -1.96 2.52 5.93
C GLY A 65 -2.61 3.81 5.47
N TYR A 66 -3.18 3.82 4.26
CA TYR A 66 -3.81 5.01 3.68
C TYR A 66 -5.01 5.50 4.49
N GLY A 67 -5.88 4.59 4.94
CA GLY A 67 -7.04 4.91 5.78
C GLY A 67 -6.64 5.55 7.11
N LEU A 68 -5.64 4.99 7.80
CA LEU A 68 -5.10 5.59 9.02
C LEU A 68 -4.47 6.97 8.75
N GLY A 69 -3.72 7.10 7.66
CA GLY A 69 -3.15 8.38 7.24
C GLY A 69 -4.22 9.47 7.10
N LEU A 70 -5.32 9.17 6.39
CA LEU A 70 -6.46 10.08 6.24
C LEU A 70 -7.15 10.40 7.56
N TYR A 71 -7.37 9.40 8.42
CA TYR A 71 -7.98 9.59 9.73
C TYR A 71 -7.20 10.59 10.60
N PHE A 72 -5.89 10.41 10.71
CA PHE A 72 -5.04 11.31 11.49
C PHE A 72 -4.78 12.66 10.81
N LYS A 73 -4.96 12.75 9.49
CA LYS A 73 -4.99 14.04 8.79
C LYS A 73 -6.22 14.85 9.19
N GLY A 74 -7.38 14.21 9.28
CA GLY A 74 -8.62 14.84 9.76
C GLY A 74 -8.51 15.39 11.18
N GLN A 75 -7.84 14.67 12.09
CA GLN A 75 -7.63 15.14 13.47
C GLN A 75 -6.76 16.40 13.59
N LYS A 76 -5.87 16.69 12.63
CA LYS A 76 -5.04 17.92 12.67
C LYS A 76 -5.84 19.19 12.35
N ASN A 77 -6.97 19.05 11.68
CA ASN A 77 -7.82 20.17 11.24
C ASN A 77 -9.00 20.45 12.20
N ASN A 78 -9.12 19.69 13.29
CA ASN A 78 -10.09 19.92 14.39
C ASN A 78 -9.37 20.50 15.61
#